data_AF-A0A353F753-F1
#
_entry.id   AF-A0A353F753-F1
#
_cell.length_a   1.000
_cell.length_b   1.000
_cell.length_c   1.000
_cell.angle_alpha   90.00
_cell.angle_beta   90.00
_cell.angle_gamma   90.00
#
_symmetry.space_group_name_H-M   'P 1'
#
loop_
_entity.id
_entity.type
_entity.pdbx_description
1 polymer ?
#
loop_
_entity_poly.entity_id
_entity_poly.type
_entity_poly.pdbx_seq_one_letter_code
_entity_poly.pdbx_strand_id
1 'polypeptide(L)'
;ADFDGDQMAVHVPLSVEAQMETRQLMLATNNIFSPASGRPVITPSQDIILGTYYLTWAKVRTPKEIEKQGHLPLFENTTEVEFAIANRKLDYHQYIRLRNPDHGKDSVFGDKENSIIETTPGRVRFNEIWPEGVGFFNNNVGKSQIGDIIWRCYQVAGGKATVKTMDQLKELGFKEATRSGCSIGIVDMVIPEEKPAELKTAYADVETVNKQYRNGVITNGERYQKVVDIWTRAGDNIANALYRKLEFNEGKEKANPLFMMVDSGARGNKNQIKQLSGMRGLMAKP
;
A
#
# COMPACT_ATOMS: atom_id res chain seq x y z
N ALA A 1 -18.97 -5.83 -7.97
CA ALA A 1 -20.06 -6.38 -7.17
C ALA A 1 -19.53 -6.50 -5.78
N ASP A 2 -20.22 -5.84 -4.86
CA ASP A 2 -19.90 -5.89 -3.45
C ASP A 2 -20.87 -6.87 -2.76
N PHE A 3 -20.61 -7.21 -1.49
CA PHE A 3 -21.38 -8.22 -0.76
C PHE A 3 -22.46 -7.60 0.15
N ASP A 4 -22.99 -6.44 -0.23
CA ASP A 4 -24.01 -5.68 0.51
C ASP A 4 -25.44 -5.88 -0.01
N GLY A 5 -25.64 -6.78 -0.99
CA GLY A 5 -26.95 -7.17 -1.50
C GLY A 5 -27.07 -7.29 -3.02
N ASP A 6 -25.96 -7.07 -3.75
CA ASP A 6 -25.91 -7.22 -5.21
C ASP A 6 -26.39 -8.59 -5.68
N GLN A 7 -27.17 -8.60 -6.77
CA GLN A 7 -27.65 -9.81 -7.42
C GLN A 7 -26.89 -10.07 -8.73
N MET A 8 -26.68 -11.35 -9.07
CA MET A 8 -26.08 -11.76 -10.35
C MET A 8 -27.00 -12.74 -11.08
N ALA A 9 -27.22 -12.48 -12.36
CA ALA A 9 -27.94 -13.41 -13.24
C ALA A 9 -27.02 -14.53 -13.71
N VAL A 10 -27.56 -15.75 -13.80
CA VAL A 10 -26.84 -16.94 -14.28
C VAL A 10 -27.53 -17.48 -15.52
N HIS A 11 -26.75 -17.69 -16.59
CA HIS A 11 -27.22 -18.24 -17.85
C HIS A 11 -26.48 -19.54 -18.15
N VAL A 12 -27.16 -20.50 -18.77
CA VAL A 12 -26.58 -21.82 -19.11
C VAL A 12 -26.45 -21.93 -20.63
N PRO A 13 -25.23 -22.04 -21.19
CA PRO A 13 -25.05 -22.25 -22.62
C PRO A 13 -25.45 -23.69 -22.99
N LEU A 14 -26.37 -23.83 -23.94
CA LEU A 14 -26.92 -25.14 -24.31
C LEU A 14 -26.24 -25.76 -25.53
N SER A 15 -26.02 -24.98 -26.60
CA SER A 15 -25.41 -25.52 -27.82
C SER A 15 -23.91 -25.79 -27.65
N VAL A 16 -23.37 -26.71 -28.45
CA VAL A 16 -21.95 -27.06 -28.40
C VAL A 16 -21.09 -25.84 -28.75
N GLU A 17 -21.55 -25.03 -29.70
CA GLU A 17 -20.90 -23.79 -30.12
C GLU A 17 -20.83 -22.80 -28.95
N ALA A 18 -21.95 -22.56 -28.26
CA ALA A 18 -22.00 -21.66 -27.11
C ALA A 18 -21.13 -22.15 -25.94
N GLN A 19 -21.08 -23.47 -25.70
CA GLN A 19 -20.21 -24.06 -24.68
C GLN A 19 -18.73 -23.87 -25.02
N MET A 20 -18.35 -24.06 -26.29
CA MET A 20 -16.97 -23.85 -26.76
C MET A 20 -16.57 -22.37 -26.67
N GLU A 21 -17.44 -21.47 -27.13
CA GLU A 21 -17.23 -20.02 -27.04
C GLU A 21 -17.05 -19.57 -25.59
N THR A 22 -17.91 -20.05 -24.69
CA THR A 22 -17.81 -19.72 -23.26
C THR A 22 -16.47 -20.18 -22.67
N ARG A 23 -16.01 -21.38 -23.03
CA ARG A 23 -14.74 -21.93 -22.53
C ARG A 23 -13.50 -21.24 -23.12
N GLN A 24 -13.54 -20.89 -24.41
CA GLN A 24 -12.36 -20.32 -25.09
C GLN A 24 -12.27 -18.80 -24.96
N LEU A 25 -13.39 -18.07 -24.93
CA LEU A 25 -13.39 -16.61 -24.94
C LEU A 25 -13.85 -16.02 -23.60
N MET A 26 -14.93 -16.54 -23.02
CA MET A 26 -15.57 -15.91 -21.86
C MET A 26 -15.00 -16.36 -20.51
N LEU A 27 -14.19 -17.42 -20.47
CA LEU A 27 -13.62 -17.94 -19.23
C LEU A 27 -12.79 -16.87 -18.51
N ALA A 28 -12.99 -16.72 -17.19
CA ALA A 28 -12.36 -15.67 -16.40
C ALA A 28 -10.83 -15.68 -16.48
N THR A 29 -10.23 -16.86 -16.62
CA THR A 29 -8.77 -17.04 -16.76
C THR A 29 -8.20 -16.43 -18.04
N ASN A 30 -9.04 -16.15 -19.03
CA ASN A 30 -8.62 -15.52 -20.29
C ASN A 30 -8.75 -14.00 -20.21
N ASN A 31 -9.61 -13.49 -19.32
CA ASN A 31 -10.00 -12.09 -19.20
C ASN A 31 -9.29 -11.38 -18.04
N ILE A 32 -7.97 -11.53 -17.98
CA ILE A 32 -7.10 -10.99 -16.91
C ILE A 32 -6.84 -9.48 -17.08
N PHE A 33 -6.83 -9.00 -18.32
CA PHE A 33 -6.46 -7.64 -18.69
C PHE A 33 -7.64 -6.86 -19.25
N SER A 34 -7.61 -5.55 -19.05
CA SER A 34 -8.59 -4.62 -19.58
C SER A 34 -8.41 -4.51 -21.09
N PRO A 35 -9.45 -4.76 -21.91
CA PRO A 35 -9.38 -4.57 -23.36
C PRO A 35 -9.06 -3.12 -23.76
N ALA A 36 -9.41 -2.14 -22.90
CA ALA A 36 -9.23 -0.72 -23.18
C ALA A 36 -7.82 -0.21 -22.89
N SER A 37 -7.13 -0.76 -21.88
CA SER A 37 -5.87 -0.19 -21.37
C SER A 37 -4.72 -1.19 -21.26
N GLY A 38 -4.98 -2.49 -21.43
CA GLY A 38 -3.98 -3.55 -21.23
C GLY A 38 -3.53 -3.73 -19.78
N ARG A 39 -4.13 -3.02 -18.82
CA ARG A 39 -3.81 -3.14 -17.39
C ARG A 39 -4.51 -4.35 -16.76
N PRO A 40 -3.91 -5.02 -15.75
CA PRO A 40 -4.56 -6.14 -15.07
C PRO A 40 -5.85 -5.68 -14.35
N VAL A 41 -6.97 -6.31 -14.68
CA VAL A 41 -8.29 -6.04 -14.06
C VAL A 41 -8.43 -6.81 -12.76
N ILE A 42 -7.81 -7.99 -12.68
CA ILE A 42 -7.89 -8.89 -11.51
C ILE A 42 -6.88 -8.55 -10.41
N THR A 43 -6.33 -7.32 -10.41
CA THR A 43 -5.50 -6.84 -9.31
C THR A 43 -6.31 -6.94 -8.00
N PRO A 44 -5.77 -7.61 -6.96
CA PRO A 44 -6.47 -7.74 -5.69
C PRO A 44 -6.86 -6.39 -5.07
N SER A 45 -7.83 -6.42 -4.18
CA SER A 45 -8.33 -5.24 -3.49
C SER A 45 -8.37 -5.47 -1.97
N GLN A 46 -8.43 -4.37 -1.22
CA GLN A 46 -8.72 -4.35 0.21
C GLN A 46 -7.83 -5.32 1.03
N ASP A 47 -8.42 -6.36 1.64
CA ASP A 47 -7.74 -7.18 2.65
C ASP A 47 -6.54 -7.95 2.09
N ILE A 48 -6.58 -8.40 0.83
CA ILE A 48 -5.43 -9.07 0.19
C ILE A 48 -4.26 -8.09 0.07
N ILE A 49 -4.54 -6.83 -0.30
CA ILE A 49 -3.53 -5.77 -0.39
C ILE A 49 -3.00 -5.43 1.00
N LEU A 50 -3.86 -5.36 2.01
CA LEU A 50 -3.44 -5.09 3.39
C LEU A 50 -2.53 -6.20 3.94
N GLY A 51 -2.88 -7.47 3.70
CA GLY A 51 -2.09 -8.61 4.16
C GLY A 51 -0.73 -8.73 3.48
N THR A 52 -0.68 -8.51 2.17
CA THR A 52 0.59 -8.49 1.41
C THR A 52 1.47 -7.30 1.79
N TYR A 53 0.87 -6.12 1.97
CA TYR A 53 1.59 -4.95 2.47
C TYR A 53 2.12 -5.20 3.88
N TYR A 54 1.31 -5.75 4.78
CA TYR A 54 1.75 -6.14 6.13
C TYR A 54 2.94 -7.10 6.06
N LEU A 55 2.81 -8.20 5.33
CA LEU A 55 3.87 -9.20 5.20
C LEU A 55 5.19 -8.59 4.71
N THR A 56 5.12 -7.67 3.74
CA THR A 56 6.32 -7.08 3.12
C THR A 56 6.82 -5.82 3.82
N TRP A 57 6.09 -5.35 4.82
CA TRP A 57 6.37 -4.09 5.49
C TRP A 57 7.70 -4.14 6.22
N ALA A 58 8.54 -3.16 5.94
CA ALA A 58 9.71 -2.84 6.72
C ALA A 58 9.83 -1.33 6.85
N LYS A 59 10.14 -0.87 8.06
CA LYS A 59 10.44 0.53 8.33
C LYS A 59 11.75 0.91 7.64
N VAL A 60 11.76 2.04 6.93
CA VAL A 60 13.00 2.62 6.41
C VAL A 60 13.94 2.94 7.58
N ARG A 61 15.09 2.28 7.62
CA ARG A 61 16.11 2.49 8.66
C ARG A 61 16.88 3.77 8.37
N THR A 62 17.03 4.61 9.38
CA THR A 62 17.95 5.74 9.36
C THR A 62 19.41 5.26 9.45
N PRO A 63 20.40 6.04 8.96
CA PRO A 63 21.82 5.65 9.07
C PRO A 63 22.26 5.31 10.50
N LYS A 64 21.74 6.03 11.49
CA LYS A 64 21.98 5.76 12.92
C LYS A 64 21.40 4.42 13.38
N GLU A 65 20.23 4.02 12.88
CA GLU A 65 19.65 2.71 13.19
C GLU A 65 20.46 1.57 12.54
N ILE A 66 21.02 1.79 11.35
CA ILE A 66 21.91 0.84 10.68
C ILE A 66 23.22 0.67 11.46
N GLU A 67 23.85 1.78 11.88
CA GLU A 67 25.09 1.74 12.67
C GLU A 67 24.90 1.10 14.06
N LYS A 68 23.73 1.30 14.67
CA LYS A 68 23.39 0.73 15.97
C LYS A 68 22.96 -0.74 15.87
N GLN A 69 22.48 -1.16 14.70
CA GLN A 69 22.18 -2.57 14.44
C GLN A 69 23.48 -3.35 14.36
N GLY A 70 23.61 -4.34 15.24
CA GLY A 70 24.70 -5.30 15.18
C GLY A 70 24.60 -6.21 13.95
N HIS A 71 25.30 -7.34 14.00
CA HIS A 71 25.34 -8.28 12.90
C HIS A 71 23.95 -8.84 12.57
N LEU A 72 23.51 -8.68 11.31
CA LEU A 72 22.30 -9.32 10.82
C LEU A 72 22.55 -10.81 10.54
N PRO A 73 21.66 -11.72 10.97
CA PRO A 73 21.78 -13.13 10.64
C PRO A 73 21.74 -13.32 9.12
N LEU A 74 22.57 -14.25 8.63
CA LEU A 74 22.66 -14.61 7.22
C LEU A 74 21.99 -15.97 7.02
N PHE A 75 21.12 -16.04 6.02
CA PHE A 75 20.43 -17.27 5.62
C PHE A 75 20.83 -17.65 4.20
N GLU A 76 20.98 -18.95 3.97
CA GLU A 76 21.32 -19.48 2.66
C GLU A 76 20.11 -19.54 1.72
N ASN A 77 18.95 -19.91 2.24
CA ASN A 77 17.76 -20.14 1.43
C ASN A 77 16.47 -19.87 2.20
N THR A 78 15.37 -19.89 1.45
CA THR A 78 14.03 -19.65 1.97
C THR A 78 13.61 -20.66 3.05
N THR A 79 13.97 -21.94 2.90
CA THR A 79 13.62 -22.98 3.87
C THR A 79 14.25 -22.72 5.26
N GLU A 80 15.47 -22.21 5.29
CA GLU A 80 16.15 -21.83 6.53
C GLU A 80 15.45 -20.65 7.23
N VAL A 81 15.01 -19.66 6.44
CA VAL A 81 14.21 -18.53 6.93
C VAL A 81 12.89 -19.03 7.51
N GLU A 82 12.17 -19.90 6.81
CA GLU A 82 10.93 -20.50 7.32
C GLU A 82 11.14 -21.29 8.61
N PHE A 83 12.21 -22.06 8.70
CA PHE A 83 12.56 -22.80 9.90
C PHE A 83 12.84 -21.87 11.09
N ALA A 84 13.53 -20.76 10.87
CA ALA A 84 13.78 -19.76 11.90
C ALA A 84 12.50 -19.05 12.37
N ILE A 85 11.57 -18.76 11.46
CA ILE A 85 10.23 -18.23 11.81
C ILE A 85 9.45 -19.27 12.64
N ALA A 86 9.45 -20.54 12.21
CA ALA A 86 8.72 -21.62 12.89
C ALA A 86 9.21 -21.84 14.33
N ASN A 87 10.53 -21.70 14.56
CA ASN A 87 11.14 -21.74 15.88
C ASN A 87 11.00 -20.43 16.69
N ARG A 88 10.25 -19.44 16.17
CA ARG A 88 10.04 -18.12 16.79
C ARG A 88 11.33 -17.37 17.11
N LYS A 89 12.37 -17.56 16.29
CA LYS A 89 13.66 -16.87 16.40
C LYS A 89 13.72 -15.59 15.56
N LEU A 90 12.84 -15.47 14.56
CA LEU A 90 12.69 -14.30 13.71
C LEU A 90 11.23 -13.82 13.68
N ASP A 91 11.05 -12.51 13.59
CA ASP A 91 9.78 -11.87 13.22
C ASP A 91 9.78 -11.57 11.70
N TYR A 92 8.59 -11.47 11.10
CA TYR A 92 8.39 -11.24 9.67
C TYR A 92 9.01 -9.94 9.16
N HIS A 93 9.08 -8.91 10.00
CA HIS A 93 9.54 -7.57 9.62
C HIS A 93 10.98 -7.27 10.06
N GLN A 94 11.66 -8.25 10.67
CA GLN A 94 13.05 -8.09 11.10
C GLN A 94 13.98 -8.11 9.88
N TYR A 95 14.97 -7.22 9.85
CA TYR A 95 15.98 -7.25 8.80
C TYR A 95 16.91 -8.47 8.94
N ILE A 96 17.16 -9.13 7.82
CA ILE A 96 18.04 -10.28 7.67
C ILE A 96 18.91 -10.11 6.42
N ARG A 97 19.99 -10.89 6.33
CA ARG A 97 20.72 -11.08 5.08
C ARG A 97 20.34 -12.42 4.47
N LEU A 98 20.12 -12.42 3.16
CA LEU A 98 19.78 -13.62 2.40
C LEU A 98 20.76 -13.75 1.23
N ARG A 99 21.26 -14.96 0.98
CA ARG A 99 21.96 -15.27 -0.27
C ARG A 99 21.01 -14.99 -1.44
N ASN A 100 21.46 -14.14 -2.36
CA ASN A 100 20.59 -13.63 -3.42
C ASN A 100 20.18 -14.76 -4.39
N PRO A 101 18.87 -15.05 -4.53
CA PRO A 101 18.38 -16.09 -5.45
C PRO A 101 18.54 -15.72 -6.94
N ASP A 102 18.74 -14.43 -7.24
CA ASP A 102 18.83 -13.87 -8.60
C ASP A 102 20.26 -13.50 -9.02
N HIS A 103 21.25 -13.77 -8.17
CA HIS A 103 22.66 -13.48 -8.49
C HIS A 103 23.07 -14.17 -9.81
N GLY A 104 23.52 -13.38 -10.78
CA GLY A 104 23.89 -13.85 -12.11
C GLY A 104 22.72 -14.17 -13.06
N LYS A 105 21.46 -13.97 -12.66
CA LYS A 105 20.28 -14.19 -13.50
C LYS A 105 19.71 -12.86 -14.02
N ASP A 106 19.18 -12.87 -15.25
CA ASP A 106 18.41 -11.74 -15.77
C ASP A 106 16.94 -11.92 -15.38
N SER A 107 16.55 -11.31 -14.26
CA SER A 107 15.17 -11.23 -13.79
C SER A 107 14.69 -9.77 -13.77
N VAL A 108 13.37 -9.56 -13.71
CA VAL A 108 12.81 -8.20 -13.83
C VAL A 108 13.11 -7.34 -12.61
N PHE A 109 12.96 -7.90 -11.41
CA PHE A 109 13.12 -7.17 -10.15
C PHE A 109 14.36 -7.59 -9.34
N GLY A 110 14.97 -8.72 -9.68
CA GLY A 110 16.11 -9.25 -8.93
C GLY A 110 17.40 -8.48 -9.19
N ASP A 111 18.29 -8.53 -8.21
CA ASP A 111 19.62 -7.96 -8.29
C ASP A 111 20.59 -9.00 -8.89
N LYS A 112 21.26 -8.67 -9.98
CA LYS A 112 22.20 -9.60 -10.63
C LYS A 112 23.60 -9.55 -10.03
N GLU A 113 23.98 -8.42 -9.45
CA GLU A 113 25.36 -8.10 -9.09
C GLU A 113 25.69 -8.55 -7.67
N ASN A 114 24.78 -8.34 -6.72
CA ASN A 114 25.04 -8.65 -5.33
C ASN A 114 24.82 -10.14 -5.03
N SER A 115 25.79 -10.80 -4.39
CA SER A 115 25.65 -12.20 -3.96
C SER A 115 24.80 -12.37 -2.70
N ILE A 116 24.62 -11.29 -1.93
CA ILE A 116 23.86 -11.23 -0.69
C ILE A 116 22.98 -9.98 -0.72
N ILE A 117 21.71 -10.12 -0.36
CA ILE A 117 20.75 -9.02 -0.24
C ILE A 117 20.29 -8.85 1.21
N GLU A 118 20.05 -7.60 1.61
CA GLU A 118 19.37 -7.29 2.87
C GLU A 118 17.86 -7.23 2.64
N THR A 119 17.10 -8.02 3.39
CA THR A 119 15.64 -8.16 3.21
C THR A 119 14.95 -8.48 4.53
N THR A 120 13.66 -8.82 4.51
CA THR A 120 12.90 -9.31 5.67
C THR A 120 12.31 -10.68 5.39
N PRO A 121 12.10 -11.53 6.41
CA PRO A 121 11.50 -12.86 6.24
C PRO A 121 10.13 -12.82 5.55
N GLY A 122 9.34 -11.77 5.79
CA GLY A 122 8.06 -11.60 5.11
C GLY A 122 8.21 -11.32 3.62
N ARG A 123 9.20 -10.54 3.19
CA ARG A 123 9.53 -10.36 1.77
C ARG A 123 10.04 -11.65 1.14
N VAL A 124 10.81 -12.47 1.87
CA VAL A 124 11.21 -13.80 1.38
C VAL A 124 9.98 -14.66 1.09
N ARG A 125 9.06 -14.74 2.05
CA ARG A 125 7.81 -15.50 1.91
C ARG A 125 6.91 -14.99 0.79
N PHE A 126 6.86 -13.67 0.62
CA PHE A 126 6.15 -13.04 -0.50
C PHE A 126 6.75 -13.44 -1.85
N ASN A 127 8.06 -13.64 -1.93
CA ASN A 127 8.71 -13.97 -3.20
C ASN A 127 8.56 -15.44 -3.64
N GLU A 128 8.22 -16.35 -2.73
CA GLU A 128 8.01 -17.77 -3.03
C GLU A 128 6.87 -18.06 -4.01
N ILE A 129 5.87 -17.17 -4.08
CA ILE A 129 4.70 -17.38 -4.93
C ILE A 129 4.94 -16.99 -6.38
N TRP A 130 6.02 -16.23 -6.67
CA TRP A 130 6.28 -15.69 -7.99
C TRP A 130 7.14 -16.65 -8.83
N PRO A 131 6.96 -16.69 -10.16
CA PRO A 131 7.85 -17.43 -11.04
C PRO A 131 9.27 -16.86 -11.01
N GLU A 132 10.29 -17.72 -11.18
CA GLU A 132 11.71 -17.33 -11.08
C GLU A 132 12.08 -16.11 -11.94
N GLY A 133 11.53 -15.99 -13.16
CA GLY A 133 11.88 -14.90 -14.05
C GLY A 133 11.32 -13.52 -13.64
N VAL A 134 10.41 -13.45 -12.65
CA VAL A 134 9.99 -12.16 -12.05
C VAL A 134 11.12 -11.59 -11.19
N GLY A 135 11.86 -12.46 -10.49
CA GLY A 135 12.92 -12.07 -9.56
C GLY A 135 12.41 -11.60 -8.21
N PHE A 136 13.35 -11.37 -7.30
CA PHE A 136 13.11 -11.05 -5.90
C PHE A 136 12.71 -9.58 -5.70
N PHE A 137 11.45 -9.36 -5.38
CA PHE A 137 10.92 -8.02 -5.07
C PHE A 137 11.21 -7.64 -3.61
N ASN A 138 12.03 -6.61 -3.40
CA ASN A 138 12.54 -6.22 -2.07
C ASN A 138 12.04 -4.84 -1.59
N ASN A 139 10.75 -4.55 -1.75
CA ASN A 139 10.14 -3.30 -1.27
C ASN A 139 8.81 -3.58 -0.55
N ASN A 140 8.23 -2.57 0.09
CA ASN A 140 6.88 -2.65 0.62
C ASN A 140 5.88 -2.73 -0.55
N VAL A 141 4.98 -3.71 -0.50
CA VAL A 141 4.10 -4.05 -1.62
C VAL A 141 2.69 -3.53 -1.36
N GLY A 142 2.35 -2.40 -1.98
CA GLY A 142 0.98 -1.87 -2.02
C GLY A 142 0.23 -2.25 -3.30
N LYS A 143 -0.97 -1.70 -3.45
CA LYS A 143 -1.85 -1.94 -4.62
C LYS A 143 -1.17 -1.66 -5.96
N SER A 144 -0.41 -0.58 -6.05
CA SER A 144 0.27 -0.19 -7.29
C SER A 144 1.37 -1.17 -7.66
N GLN A 145 2.16 -1.62 -6.67
CA GLN A 145 3.25 -2.57 -6.87
C GLN A 145 2.70 -3.93 -7.30
N ILE A 146 1.60 -4.39 -6.69
CA ILE A 146 0.97 -5.67 -7.07
C ILE A 146 0.49 -5.65 -8.53
N GLY A 147 -0.11 -4.53 -8.97
CA GLY A 147 -0.50 -4.38 -10.38
C GLY A 147 0.67 -4.53 -11.34
N ASP A 148 1.82 -3.94 -11.02
CA ASP A 148 3.04 -4.06 -11.83
C ASP A 148 3.63 -5.48 -11.79
N ILE A 149 3.72 -6.10 -10.60
CA ILE A 149 4.23 -7.46 -10.44
C ILE A 149 3.39 -8.47 -11.24
N ILE A 150 2.06 -8.35 -11.22
CA ILE A 150 1.15 -9.22 -12.01
C ILE A 150 1.41 -9.03 -13.51
N TRP A 151 1.58 -7.78 -13.95
CA TRP A 151 1.87 -7.49 -15.36
C TRP A 151 3.20 -8.11 -15.80
N ARG A 152 4.26 -7.97 -14.99
CA ARG A 152 5.58 -8.58 -15.25
C ARG A 152 5.54 -10.10 -15.21
N CYS A 153 4.80 -10.69 -14.26
CA CYS A 153 4.58 -12.12 -14.19
C CYS A 153 3.96 -12.67 -15.49
N TYR A 154 2.99 -11.95 -16.06
CA TYR A 154 2.39 -12.34 -17.33
C TYR A 154 3.37 -12.27 -18.49
N GLN A 155 4.22 -11.23 -18.56
CA GLN A 155 5.23 -11.10 -19.61
C GLN A 155 6.25 -12.24 -19.58
N VAL A 156 6.63 -12.70 -18.38
CA VAL A 156 7.72 -13.66 -18.21
C VAL A 156 7.23 -15.11 -18.21
N ALA A 157 6.09 -15.39 -17.56
CA ALA A 157 5.59 -16.75 -17.34
C ALA A 157 4.30 -17.07 -18.12
N GLY A 158 3.69 -16.08 -18.79
CA GLY A 158 2.47 -16.23 -19.56
C GLY A 158 1.19 -16.35 -18.71
N GLY A 159 0.06 -16.52 -19.39
CA GLY A 159 -1.28 -16.47 -18.76
C GLY A 159 -1.51 -17.58 -17.72
N LYS A 160 -1.21 -18.84 -18.08
CA LYS A 160 -1.51 -19.99 -17.20
C LYS A 160 -0.75 -19.94 -15.87
N ALA A 161 0.53 -19.58 -15.91
CA ALA A 161 1.32 -19.40 -14.69
C ALA A 161 0.81 -18.22 -13.87
N THR A 162 0.48 -17.10 -14.51
CA THR A 162 -0.06 -15.91 -13.85
C THR A 162 -1.34 -16.24 -13.08
N VAL A 163 -2.31 -16.95 -13.68
CA VAL A 163 -3.54 -17.37 -12.99
C VAL A 163 -3.23 -18.16 -11.72
N LYS A 164 -2.31 -19.13 -11.79
CA LYS A 164 -1.89 -19.93 -10.63
C LYS A 164 -1.28 -19.06 -9.53
N THR A 165 -0.38 -18.14 -9.91
CA THR A 165 0.28 -17.23 -8.95
C THR A 165 -0.70 -16.28 -8.30
N MET A 166 -1.78 -15.90 -9.00
CA MET A 166 -2.82 -15.03 -8.47
C MET A 166 -3.70 -15.72 -7.42
N ASP A 167 -3.98 -17.01 -7.59
CA ASP A 167 -4.63 -17.80 -6.54
C ASP A 167 -3.73 -17.94 -5.31
N GLN A 168 -2.43 -18.14 -5.49
CA GLN A 168 -1.45 -18.17 -4.39
C GLN A 168 -1.36 -16.81 -3.68
N LEU A 169 -1.38 -15.71 -4.43
CA LEU A 169 -1.39 -14.34 -3.89
C LEU A 169 -2.65 -14.07 -3.06
N LYS A 170 -3.82 -14.53 -3.54
CA LYS A 170 -5.09 -14.43 -2.81
C LYS A 170 -5.00 -15.17 -1.48
N GLU A 171 -4.53 -16.41 -1.48
CA GLU A 171 -4.40 -17.23 -0.27
C GLU A 171 -3.40 -16.62 0.71
N LEU A 172 -2.22 -16.21 0.22
CA LEU A 172 -1.20 -15.55 1.03
C LEU A 172 -1.74 -14.25 1.64
N GLY A 173 -2.35 -13.39 0.82
CA GLY A 173 -2.87 -12.10 1.27
C GLY A 173 -3.94 -12.24 2.34
N PHE A 174 -4.92 -13.15 2.18
CA PHE A 174 -5.92 -13.37 3.22
C PHE A 174 -5.32 -13.95 4.51
N LYS A 175 -4.39 -14.92 4.39
CA LYS A 175 -3.74 -15.53 5.55
C LYS A 175 -2.95 -14.50 6.36
N GLU A 176 -2.19 -13.65 5.69
CA GLU A 176 -1.39 -12.61 6.35
C GLU A 176 -2.25 -11.44 6.83
N ALA A 177 -3.35 -11.12 6.14
CA ALA A 177 -4.32 -10.15 6.64
C ALA A 177 -4.93 -10.61 7.97
N THR A 178 -5.33 -11.87 8.08
CA THR A 178 -5.82 -12.43 9.35
C THR A 178 -4.72 -12.44 10.42
N ARG A 179 -3.49 -12.85 10.06
CA ARG A 179 -2.35 -12.87 11.01
C ARG A 179 -1.97 -11.47 11.51
N SER A 180 -2.11 -10.45 10.67
CA SER A 180 -1.76 -9.07 11.03
C SER A 180 -2.51 -8.57 12.27
N GLY A 181 -3.70 -9.11 12.54
CA GLY A 181 -4.57 -8.62 13.61
C GLY A 181 -4.94 -7.15 13.42
N CYS A 182 -4.86 -6.64 12.19
CA CYS A 182 -5.11 -5.24 11.89
C CYS A 182 -6.56 -4.88 12.24
N SER A 183 -6.70 -3.92 13.14
CA SER A 183 -7.97 -3.39 13.62
C SER A 183 -7.85 -1.88 13.74
N ILE A 184 -8.99 -1.20 13.82
CA ILE A 184 -9.06 0.26 13.99
C ILE A 184 -9.76 0.56 15.29
N GLY A 185 -9.01 1.14 16.23
CA GLY A 185 -9.52 1.74 17.45
C GLY A 185 -9.49 3.28 17.39
N ILE A 186 -10.16 3.91 18.36
CA ILE A 186 -10.08 5.37 18.54
C ILE A 186 -8.64 5.82 18.87
N VAL A 187 -7.85 4.95 19.50
CA VAL A 187 -6.45 5.20 19.85
C VAL A 187 -5.52 5.25 18.64
N ASP A 188 -5.93 4.66 17.51
CA ASP A 188 -5.16 4.69 16.27
C ASP A 188 -5.35 6.02 15.52
N MET A 189 -6.36 6.81 15.89
CA MET A 189 -6.66 8.13 15.34
C MET A 189 -5.85 9.20 16.05
N VAL A 190 -4.62 9.39 15.61
CA VAL A 190 -3.69 10.35 16.23
C VAL A 190 -3.98 11.77 15.78
N ILE A 191 -4.04 12.73 16.70
CA ILE A 191 -4.14 14.16 16.38
C ILE A 191 -2.71 14.76 16.40
N PRO A 192 -2.28 15.49 15.34
CA PRO A 192 -0.97 16.14 15.32
C PRO A 192 -0.91 17.28 16.33
N GLU A 193 0.24 17.42 16.99
CA GLU A 193 0.48 18.47 18.01
C GLU A 193 0.64 19.85 17.39
N GLU A 194 0.98 19.90 16.11
CA GLU A 194 1.14 21.11 15.31
C GLU A 194 -0.21 21.77 15.01
N LYS A 195 -1.32 21.02 15.11
CA LYS A 195 -2.66 21.50 14.74
C LYS A 195 -3.07 22.81 15.42
N PRO A 196 -2.96 22.99 16.75
CA PRO A 196 -3.32 24.25 17.39
C PRO A 196 -2.46 25.43 16.94
N ALA A 197 -1.16 25.20 16.69
CA ALA A 197 -0.24 26.23 16.21
C ALA A 197 -0.59 26.66 14.78
N GLU A 198 -0.82 25.69 13.87
CA GLU A 198 -1.25 25.97 12.49
C GLU A 198 -2.58 26.73 12.43
N LEU A 199 -3.56 26.36 13.28
CA LEU A 199 -4.83 27.07 13.37
C LEU A 199 -4.64 28.51 13.86
N LYS A 200 -3.80 28.74 14.87
CA LYS A 200 -3.50 30.08 15.38
C LYS A 200 -2.89 30.97 14.29
N THR A 201 -1.96 30.44 13.52
CA THR A 201 -1.36 31.14 12.37
C THR A 201 -2.40 31.46 11.30
N ALA A 202 -3.24 30.48 10.94
CA ALA A 202 -4.31 30.68 9.95
C ALA A 202 -5.31 31.77 10.38
N TYR A 203 -5.73 31.79 11.65
CA TYR A 203 -6.61 32.84 12.16
C TYR A 203 -5.96 34.23 12.12
N ALA A 204 -4.66 34.34 12.44
CA ALA A 204 -3.92 35.60 12.36
C ALA A 204 -3.78 36.12 10.92
N ASP A 205 -3.52 35.21 9.97
CA ASP A 205 -3.46 35.53 8.54
C ASP A 205 -4.82 36.02 8.03
N VAL A 206 -5.91 35.34 8.40
CA VAL A 206 -7.28 35.76 8.05
C VAL A 206 -7.62 37.13 8.62
N GLU A 207 -7.23 37.44 9.85
CA GLU A 207 -7.47 38.76 10.44
C GLU A 207 -6.68 39.85 9.71
N THR A 208 -5.45 39.55 9.25
CA THR A 208 -4.65 40.46 8.44
C THR A 208 -5.32 40.75 7.09
N VAL A 209 -5.85 39.72 6.43
CA VAL A 209 -6.61 39.86 5.18
C VAL A 209 -7.91 40.66 5.40
N ASN A 210 -8.62 40.43 6.50
CA ASN A 210 -9.82 41.21 6.84
C ASN A 210 -9.49 42.68 7.12
N LYS A 211 -8.36 42.98 7.78
CA LYS A 211 -7.88 44.36 7.98
C LYS A 211 -7.55 45.05 6.65
N GLN A 212 -6.87 44.37 5.73
CA GLN A 212 -6.59 44.89 4.39
C GLN A 212 -7.88 45.24 3.64
N TYR A 213 -8.91 44.40 3.75
CA TYR A 213 -10.22 44.66 3.16
C TYR A 213 -10.91 45.88 3.80
N ARG A 214 -10.91 45.97 5.14
CA ARG A 214 -11.48 47.13 5.87
C ARG A 214 -10.79 48.44 5.51
N ASN A 215 -9.49 48.40 5.25
CA ASN A 215 -8.69 49.56 4.84
C ASN A 215 -8.79 49.88 3.34
N GLY A 216 -9.59 49.12 2.57
CA GLY A 216 -9.78 49.36 1.13
C GLY A 216 -8.60 48.94 0.25
N VAL A 217 -7.65 48.16 0.77
CA VAL A 217 -6.45 47.72 0.03
C VAL A 217 -6.76 46.60 -0.96
N ILE A 218 -7.75 45.77 -0.66
CA ILE A 218 -8.16 44.61 -1.48
C ILE A 218 -9.67 44.60 -1.70
N THR A 219 -10.09 43.98 -2.79
CA THR A 219 -11.51 43.76 -3.11
C THR A 219 -12.11 42.60 -2.30
N ASN A 220 -13.43 42.48 -2.26
CA ASN A 220 -14.09 41.34 -1.59
C ASN A 220 -13.82 40.00 -2.30
N GLY A 221 -13.64 40.01 -3.63
CA GLY A 221 -13.28 38.81 -4.39
C GLY A 221 -11.88 38.30 -4.02
N GLU A 222 -10.90 39.21 -3.98
CA GLU A 222 -9.54 38.88 -3.54
C GLU A 222 -9.48 38.45 -2.08
N ARG A 223 -10.26 39.12 -1.20
CA ARG A 223 -10.40 38.70 0.20
C ARG A 223 -10.90 37.26 0.29
N TYR A 224 -11.95 36.91 -0.45
CA TYR A 224 -12.51 35.55 -0.45
C TYR A 224 -11.47 34.53 -0.91
N GLN A 225 -10.80 34.78 -2.03
CA GLN A 225 -9.79 33.87 -2.56
C GLN A 225 -8.62 33.69 -1.58
N LYS A 226 -8.10 34.77 -1.02
CA LYS A 226 -7.02 34.69 -0.01
C LYS A 226 -7.43 33.91 1.22
N VAL A 227 -8.66 34.08 1.72
CA VAL A 227 -9.17 33.30 2.86
C VAL A 227 -9.27 31.82 2.51
N VAL A 228 -9.77 31.48 1.32
CA VAL A 228 -9.80 30.09 0.82
C VAL A 228 -8.40 29.49 0.73
N ASP A 229 -7.43 30.23 0.20
CA ASP A 229 -6.04 29.78 0.07
C ASP A 229 -5.39 29.55 1.44
N ILE A 230 -5.60 30.46 2.41
CA ILE A 230 -5.09 30.31 3.79
C ILE A 230 -5.61 29.01 4.43
N TRP A 231 -6.92 28.76 4.33
CA TRP A 231 -7.53 27.56 4.91
C TRP A 231 -7.13 26.28 4.18
N THR A 232 -6.93 26.35 2.87
CA THR A 232 -6.44 25.21 2.07
C THR A 232 -5.03 24.83 2.50
N ARG A 233 -4.13 25.82 2.57
CA ARG A 233 -2.74 25.63 3.02
C ARG A 233 -2.67 25.11 4.45
N ALA A 234 -3.43 25.69 5.38
CA ALA A 234 -3.48 25.22 6.77
C ALA A 234 -3.96 23.76 6.86
N GLY A 235 -4.98 23.41 6.08
CA GLY A 235 -5.46 22.04 6.02
C GLY A 235 -4.44 21.05 5.47
N ASP A 236 -3.66 21.44 4.46
CA ASP A 236 -2.64 20.56 3.89
C ASP A 236 -1.43 20.40 4.81
N ASN A 237 -1.03 21.47 5.51
CA ASN A 237 -0.01 21.40 6.56
C ASN A 237 -0.41 20.42 7.67
N ILE A 238 -1.64 20.54 8.18
CA ILE A 238 -2.17 19.64 9.22
C ILE A 238 -2.24 18.19 8.71
N ALA A 239 -2.67 18.00 7.46
CA ALA A 239 -2.73 16.67 6.85
C ALA A 239 -1.34 16.03 6.72
N ASN A 240 -0.34 16.79 6.29
CA ASN A 240 1.03 16.31 6.18
C ASN A 240 1.65 16.00 7.55
N ALA A 241 1.40 16.83 8.56
CA ALA A 241 1.84 16.57 9.94
C ALA A 241 1.20 15.30 10.51
N LEU A 242 -0.12 15.14 10.31
CA LEU A 242 -0.87 13.94 10.68
C LEU A 242 -0.27 12.68 10.03
N TYR A 243 -0.01 12.73 8.72
CA TYR A 243 0.57 11.61 7.99
C TYR A 243 1.94 11.19 8.53
N ARG A 244 2.83 12.16 8.76
CA ARG A 244 4.16 11.90 9.32
C ARG A 244 4.07 11.29 10.72
N LYS A 245 3.14 11.76 11.55
CA LYS A 245 2.93 11.23 12.90
C LYS A 245 2.42 9.79 12.88
N LEU A 246 1.50 9.48 11.96
CA LEU A 246 0.99 8.12 11.74
C LEU A 246 2.07 7.16 11.19
N GLU A 247 2.91 7.65 10.27
CA GLU A 247 4.03 6.89 9.70
C GLU A 247 5.10 6.57 10.76
N PHE A 248 5.47 7.57 11.56
CA PHE A 248 6.46 7.40 12.63
C PHE A 248 5.92 6.53 13.78
N ASN A 249 4.61 6.57 14.04
CA ASN A 249 3.90 5.81 15.08
C ASN A 249 4.61 5.84 16.45
N GLU A 250 5.00 7.03 16.92
CA GLU A 250 5.72 7.24 18.19
C GLU A 250 7.05 6.46 18.31
N GLY A 251 7.65 6.07 17.18
CA GLY A 251 8.89 5.30 17.14
C GLY A 251 8.70 3.81 17.40
N LYS A 252 7.45 3.32 17.45
CA LYS A 252 7.15 1.90 17.58
C LYS A 252 7.67 1.12 16.37
N GLU A 253 8.06 -0.13 16.60
CA GLU A 253 8.57 -1.00 15.55
C GLU A 253 7.51 -1.41 14.54
N LYS A 254 6.22 -1.38 14.90
CA LYS A 254 5.10 -1.71 14.01
C LYS A 254 4.44 -0.44 13.49
N ALA A 255 4.03 -0.45 12.22
CA ALA A 255 3.23 0.63 11.66
C ALA A 255 1.86 0.74 12.33
N ASN A 256 1.31 1.95 12.33
CA ASN A 256 -0.06 2.19 12.75
C ASN A 256 -1.05 1.51 11.77
N PRO A 257 -2.07 0.79 12.24
CA PRO A 257 -3.06 0.13 11.37
C PRO A 257 -3.70 1.06 10.34
N LEU A 258 -4.08 2.28 10.76
CA LEU A 258 -4.68 3.29 9.90
C LEU A 258 -3.70 3.77 8.82
N PHE A 259 -2.42 3.90 9.16
CA PHE A 259 -1.37 4.20 8.19
C PHE A 259 -1.26 3.08 7.15
N MET A 260 -1.17 1.83 7.60
CA MET A 260 -1.04 0.68 6.70
C MET A 260 -2.20 0.56 5.71
N MET A 261 -3.44 0.78 6.15
CA MET A 261 -4.61 0.71 5.27
C MET A 261 -4.56 1.72 4.12
N VAL A 262 -4.12 2.94 4.40
CA VAL A 262 -4.09 4.00 3.38
C VAL A 262 -2.82 3.98 2.54
N ASP A 263 -1.65 3.74 3.15
CA ASP A 263 -0.39 3.69 2.41
C ASP A 263 -0.34 2.49 1.45
N SER A 264 -0.87 1.34 1.88
CA SER A 264 -1.01 0.17 1.00
C SER A 264 -2.00 0.38 -0.15
N GLY A 265 -2.90 1.35 -0.04
CA GLY A 265 -4.02 1.53 -0.97
C GLY A 265 -5.10 0.45 -0.83
N ALA A 266 -5.12 -0.28 0.28
CA ALA A 266 -6.15 -1.28 0.60
C ALA A 266 -7.51 -0.61 0.83
N ARG A 267 -7.56 0.35 1.77
CA ARG A 267 -8.78 1.08 2.14
C ARG A 267 -8.44 2.50 2.56
N GLY A 268 -9.27 3.42 2.12
CA GLY A 268 -9.17 4.82 2.50
C GLY A 268 -8.23 5.64 1.62
N ASN A 269 -8.27 6.96 1.79
CA ASN A 269 -7.34 7.89 1.14
C ASN A 269 -6.86 8.97 2.12
N LYS A 270 -5.87 9.77 1.68
CA LYS A 270 -5.28 10.83 2.50
C LYS A 270 -6.28 11.87 2.97
N ASN A 271 -7.29 12.16 2.16
CA ASN A 271 -8.31 13.13 2.49
C ASN A 271 -9.28 12.60 3.56
N GLN A 272 -9.60 11.31 3.56
CA GLN A 272 -10.45 10.69 4.57
C GLN A 272 -9.75 10.63 5.93
N ILE A 273 -8.46 10.29 5.97
CA ILE A 273 -7.67 10.37 7.21
C ILE A 273 -7.60 11.81 7.73
N LYS A 274 -7.37 12.78 6.83
CA LYS A 274 -7.41 14.22 7.18
C LYS A 274 -8.74 14.60 7.83
N GLN A 275 -9.87 14.08 7.35
CA GLN A 275 -11.18 14.37 7.94
C GLN A 275 -11.41 13.70 9.30
N LEU A 276 -10.84 12.52 9.54
CA LEU A 276 -10.98 11.80 10.81
C LEU A 276 -10.18 12.42 11.95
N SER A 277 -8.91 12.76 11.70
CA SER A 277 -7.97 13.14 12.77
C SER A 277 -7.30 14.50 12.58
N GLY A 278 -7.42 15.10 11.39
CA GLY A 278 -6.90 16.43 11.07
C GLY A 278 -7.97 17.50 11.19
N MET A 279 -8.53 17.92 10.05
CA MET A 279 -9.63 18.87 9.96
C MET A 279 -10.52 18.56 8.77
N ARG A 280 -11.81 18.89 8.87
CA ARG A 280 -12.79 18.61 7.80
C ARG A 280 -12.52 19.41 6.52
N GLY A 281 -12.00 20.63 6.66
CA GLY A 281 -11.70 21.52 5.53
C GLY A 281 -12.86 22.44 5.14
N LEU A 282 -12.74 23.05 3.97
CA LEU A 282 -13.75 23.94 3.40
C LEU A 282 -14.93 23.12 2.85
N MET A 283 -16.15 23.63 3.03
CA MET A 283 -17.37 23.00 2.53
C MET A 283 -17.99 23.90 1.46
N ALA A 284 -18.31 23.32 0.29
CA ALA A 284 -19.03 24.03 -0.75
C ALA A 284 -20.50 24.23 -0.35
N LYS A 285 -21.07 25.39 -0.72
CA LYS A 285 -22.51 25.62 -0.66
C LYS A 285 -23.19 24.92 -1.86
N PRO A 286 -24.47 24.50 -1.72
CA PRO A 286 -25.24 23.91 -2.82
C PRO A 286 -25.36 24.83 -4.03
#